data_AF-A0A661MVL3-F1
#
_entry.id   AF-A0A661MVL3-F1
#
_cell.length_a   1.000
_cell.length_b   1.000
_cell.length_c   1.000
_cell.angle_alpha   90.00
_cell.angle_beta   90.00
_cell.angle_gamma   90.00
#
_symmetry.space_group_name_H-M   'P 1'
#
loop_
_entity.id
_entity.type
_entity.pdbx_description
1 polymer ?
#
loop_
_entity_poly.entity_id
_entity_poly.type
_entity_poly.pdbx_seq_one_letter_code
_entity_poly.pdbx_strand_id
1 'polypeptide(L)'
;MVAKLGALFHDAAFGPVTHAARLLATDQLEAGLTALRRDELMGGVRHGVERIASAAGAPALKVFRRLPMDHLEVLIENLEASQRQVSALWDAQASQAAELPAQKVTAAEVDPSKVAHELRRIAEAPDHGDELSAALNTLANQADEWVAALVECRTLLEDAPDLARAYRRRGRKRLAMAIAVTILVTGAATWLTRRHLAQARLDAQLGAGACAVESIAPADLAHASADQRAAIEGLRRQCEDGRKRERQAIESRRLADEQRRATERRKQERLEQCAQLGRHFEAGKLDDADAKIAGKHAGLLGRLLAGKLALDDVSDELGELPCADTAAVKPLRHAYARAVLDSMLAWLPSRSPSKAAQRALIEHRAELPRQGIMLFGGHIEMMAARSVATGVELRRHAALCALSATLEAKPGVNCAAVVKLAREAP
;
A
#
# COMPACT_ATOMS: atom_id res chain seq x y z
N MET A 1 50.21 -21.93 28.75
CA MET A 1 49.41 -22.54 27.66
C MET A 1 49.87 -23.96 27.34
N VAL A 2 51.18 -24.25 27.27
CA VAL A 2 51.66 -25.62 27.07
C VAL A 2 51.44 -26.51 28.30
N ALA A 3 51.47 -25.89 29.50
CA ALA A 3 50.98 -26.47 30.75
C ALA A 3 49.55 -27.06 30.68
N LYS A 4 48.69 -26.60 29.74
CA LYS A 4 47.34 -27.18 29.57
C LYS A 4 47.36 -28.55 28.90
N LEU A 5 48.34 -28.83 28.03
CA LEU A 5 48.45 -30.15 27.38
C LEU A 5 49.03 -31.18 28.36
N GLY A 6 50.05 -30.79 29.13
CA GLY A 6 50.58 -31.62 30.21
C GLY A 6 49.54 -31.95 31.26
N ALA A 7 48.74 -30.97 31.70
CA ALA A 7 47.62 -31.22 32.62
C ALA A 7 46.60 -32.24 32.06
N LEU A 8 46.22 -32.13 30.77
CA LEU A 8 45.30 -33.10 30.15
C LEU A 8 45.87 -34.53 30.09
N PHE A 9 47.19 -34.67 29.89
CA PHE A 9 47.87 -35.96 30.00
C PHE A 9 47.81 -36.48 31.42
N HIS A 10 48.22 -35.63 32.37
CA HIS A 10 48.31 -35.96 33.78
C HIS A 10 46.97 -36.46 34.32
N ASP A 11 45.88 -35.72 34.09
CA ASP A 11 44.54 -36.10 34.54
C ASP A 11 44.10 -37.48 34.04
N ALA A 12 44.49 -37.85 32.82
CA ALA A 12 44.10 -39.12 32.21
C ALA A 12 45.03 -40.28 32.59
N ALA A 13 46.34 -40.06 32.54
CA ALA A 13 47.36 -41.08 32.77
C ALA A 13 47.52 -41.43 34.25
N PHE A 14 47.32 -40.44 35.15
CA PHE A 14 47.38 -40.68 36.60
C PHE A 14 46.05 -41.18 37.17
N GLY A 15 44.94 -41.11 36.42
CA GLY A 15 43.62 -41.54 36.87
C GLY A 15 43.60 -42.94 37.50
N PRO A 16 44.11 -43.98 36.80
CA PRO A 16 44.22 -45.33 37.36
C PRO A 16 45.10 -45.42 38.61
N VAL A 17 46.22 -44.68 38.67
CA VAL A 17 47.14 -44.67 39.82
C VAL A 17 46.47 -44.01 41.04
N THR A 18 45.81 -42.87 40.83
CA THR A 18 45.01 -42.19 41.86
C THR A 18 43.87 -43.08 42.35
N HIS A 19 43.23 -43.83 41.44
CA HIS A 19 42.17 -44.76 41.80
C HIS A 19 42.72 -45.90 42.67
N ALA A 20 43.85 -46.51 42.27
CA ALA A 20 44.52 -47.53 43.06
C ALA A 20 44.92 -47.02 44.45
N ALA A 21 45.54 -45.85 44.54
CA ALA A 21 45.94 -45.24 45.81
C ALA A 21 44.74 -45.04 46.76
N ARG A 22 43.58 -44.63 46.23
CA ARG A 22 42.34 -44.50 47.02
C ARG A 22 41.84 -45.85 47.54
N LEU A 23 41.87 -46.89 46.72
CA LEU A 23 41.45 -48.24 47.12
C LEU A 23 42.36 -48.78 48.22
N LEU A 24 43.68 -48.63 48.06
CA LEU A 24 44.69 -49.03 49.05
C LEU A 24 44.57 -48.25 50.37
N ALA A 25 44.28 -46.94 50.31
CA ALA A 25 44.03 -46.13 51.50
C ALA A 25 42.77 -46.57 52.27
N THR A 26 41.87 -47.32 51.63
CA THR A 26 40.68 -47.93 52.26
C THR A 26 40.86 -49.43 52.54
N ASP A 27 42.11 -49.90 52.58
CA ASP A 27 42.52 -51.29 52.84
C ASP A 27 41.92 -52.32 51.84
N GLN A 28 41.51 -51.89 50.64
CA GLN A 28 41.03 -52.77 49.58
C GLN A 28 42.19 -53.22 48.68
N LEU A 29 43.10 -54.02 49.23
CA LEU A 29 44.34 -54.41 48.55
C LEU A 29 44.08 -55.07 47.20
N GLU A 30 43.20 -56.07 47.12
CA GLU A 30 42.91 -56.79 45.87
C GLU A 30 42.37 -55.86 44.76
N ALA A 31 41.43 -54.98 45.10
CA ALA A 31 40.89 -53.99 44.17
C ALA A 31 41.98 -52.98 43.75
N GLY A 32 42.81 -52.54 44.70
CA GLY A 32 43.96 -51.67 44.44
C GLY A 32 44.99 -52.29 43.50
N LEU A 33 45.34 -53.57 43.71
CA LEU A 33 46.21 -54.33 42.82
C LEU A 33 45.59 -54.51 41.43
N THR A 34 44.27 -54.71 41.35
CA THR A 34 43.55 -54.80 40.08
C THR A 34 43.62 -53.49 39.29
N ALA A 35 43.51 -52.34 39.98
CA ALA A 35 43.65 -51.03 39.34
C ALA A 35 45.09 -50.73 38.88
N LEU A 36 46.09 -51.46 39.39
CA LEU A 36 47.50 -51.39 38.97
C LEU A 36 47.85 -52.36 37.83
N ARG A 37 46.86 -53.03 37.22
CA ARG A 37 47.11 -53.91 36.07
C ARG A 37 47.58 -53.15 34.85
N ARG A 38 48.34 -53.84 34.00
CA ARG A 38 48.88 -53.34 32.73
C ARG A 38 47.84 -52.62 31.87
N ASP A 39 46.67 -53.24 31.68
CA ASP A 39 45.63 -52.70 30.81
C ASP A 39 45.07 -51.36 31.32
N GLU A 40 44.90 -51.22 32.65
CA GLU A 40 44.39 -49.99 33.27
C GLU A 40 45.43 -48.87 33.18
N LEU A 41 46.67 -49.14 33.59
CA LEU A 41 47.75 -48.15 33.58
C LEU A 41 48.09 -47.68 32.16
N MET A 42 48.27 -48.62 31.22
CA MET A 42 48.53 -48.27 29.82
C MET A 42 47.29 -47.69 29.12
N GLY A 43 46.09 -48.09 29.53
CA GLY A 43 44.83 -47.49 29.10
C GLY A 43 44.76 -46.00 29.44
N GLY A 44 45.14 -45.62 30.66
CA GLY A 44 45.25 -44.22 31.09
C GLY A 44 46.25 -43.42 30.23
N VAL A 45 47.43 -43.98 29.94
CA VAL A 45 48.43 -43.35 29.07
C VAL A 45 47.88 -43.14 27.65
N ARG A 46 47.26 -44.16 27.05
CA ARG A 46 46.64 -44.07 25.71
C ARG A 46 45.54 -43.01 25.68
N HIS A 47 44.68 -42.99 26.68
CA HIS A 47 43.63 -41.98 26.79
C HIS A 47 44.19 -40.56 26.92
N GLY A 48 45.26 -40.37 27.69
CA GLY A 48 45.96 -39.09 27.79
C GLY A 48 46.54 -38.63 26.45
N VAL A 49 47.17 -39.53 25.71
CA VAL A 49 47.68 -39.28 24.34
C VAL A 49 46.56 -38.83 23.41
N GLU A 50 45.41 -39.52 23.42
CA GLU A 50 44.25 -39.19 22.60
C GLU A 50 43.66 -37.82 22.96
N ARG A 51 43.53 -37.51 24.26
CA ARG A 51 43.03 -36.20 24.73
C ARG A 51 43.94 -35.07 24.28
N ILE A 52 45.26 -35.23 24.36
CA ILE A 52 46.21 -34.23 23.86
C ILE A 52 46.14 -34.11 22.34
N ALA A 53 46.12 -35.23 21.62
CA ALA A 53 46.03 -35.26 20.17
C ALA A 53 44.78 -34.50 19.69
N SER A 54 43.64 -34.80 20.32
CA SER A 54 42.37 -34.11 20.10
C SER A 54 42.42 -32.64 20.49
N ALA A 55 43.05 -32.25 21.60
CA ALA A 55 43.17 -30.84 21.99
C ALA A 55 44.08 -30.06 21.03
N ALA A 56 45.25 -30.61 20.70
CA ALA A 56 46.24 -30.01 19.82
C ALA A 56 45.83 -30.03 18.33
N GLY A 57 44.88 -30.88 17.95
CA GLY A 57 44.57 -31.14 16.54
C GLY A 57 45.74 -31.81 15.81
N ALA A 58 46.42 -32.73 16.49
CA ALA A 58 47.52 -33.52 15.95
C ALA A 58 47.12 -35.01 15.92
N PRO A 59 47.71 -35.84 15.05
CA PRO A 59 47.49 -37.29 15.09
C PRO A 59 48.00 -37.89 16.41
N ALA A 60 47.26 -38.84 16.99
CA ALA A 60 47.64 -39.51 18.24
C ALA A 60 49.02 -40.18 18.15
N LEU A 61 49.32 -40.81 17.01
CA LEU A 61 50.63 -41.41 16.73
C LEU A 61 51.79 -40.41 16.89
N LYS A 62 51.56 -39.13 16.59
CA LYS A 62 52.58 -38.09 16.73
C LYS A 62 52.87 -37.76 18.20
N VAL A 63 51.83 -37.75 19.04
CA VAL A 63 51.96 -37.54 20.48
C VAL A 63 52.61 -38.77 21.11
N PHE A 64 52.17 -39.97 20.71
CA PHE A 64 52.71 -41.25 21.18
C PHE A 64 54.23 -41.38 20.94
N ARG A 65 54.73 -41.03 19.74
CA ARG A 65 56.17 -41.06 19.39
C ARG A 65 57.05 -40.11 20.22
N ARG A 66 56.46 -39.21 21.01
CA ARG A 66 57.21 -38.30 21.90
C ARG A 66 57.42 -38.88 23.29
N LEU A 67 56.65 -39.90 23.64
CA LEU A 67 56.75 -40.55 24.93
C LEU A 67 57.79 -41.66 24.87
N PRO A 68 58.53 -41.91 25.96
CA PRO A 68 59.46 -43.04 26.07
C PRO A 68 58.69 -44.35 26.27
N MET A 69 57.94 -44.75 25.23
CA MET A 69 57.00 -45.88 25.31
C MET A 69 57.69 -47.20 25.64
N ASP A 70 58.88 -47.42 25.10
CA ASP A 70 59.67 -48.63 25.40
C ASP A 70 60.05 -48.69 26.90
N HIS A 71 60.36 -47.54 27.51
CA HIS A 71 60.65 -47.46 28.94
C HIS A 71 59.39 -47.73 29.78
N LEU A 72 58.26 -47.14 29.40
CA LEU A 72 56.97 -47.40 30.05
C LEU A 72 56.58 -48.89 29.93
N GLU A 73 56.80 -49.51 28.78
CA GLU A 73 56.51 -50.93 28.56
C GLU A 73 57.34 -51.84 29.48
N VAL A 74 58.63 -51.55 29.67
CA VAL A 74 59.47 -52.28 30.62
C VAL A 74 59.00 -52.08 32.06
N LEU A 75 58.69 -50.85 32.46
CA LEU A 75 58.21 -50.56 33.81
C LEU A 75 56.88 -51.26 34.11
N ILE A 76 55.94 -51.28 33.15
CA ILE A 76 54.64 -51.92 33.38
C ILE A 76 54.75 -53.44 33.44
N GLU A 77 55.70 -54.05 32.72
CA GLU A 77 55.96 -55.49 32.78
C GLU A 77 56.57 -55.91 34.13
N ASN A 78 57.50 -55.12 34.65
CA ASN A 78 58.06 -55.31 35.99
C ASN A 78 56.98 -55.16 37.06
N LEU A 79 56.17 -54.10 36.97
CA LEU A 79 55.07 -53.83 37.90
C LEU A 79 54.03 -54.94 37.88
N GLU A 80 53.64 -55.43 36.70
CA GLU A 80 52.70 -56.55 36.55
C GLU A 80 53.26 -57.86 37.15
N ALA A 81 54.56 -58.14 36.96
CA ALA A 81 55.19 -59.31 37.55
C ALA A 81 55.15 -59.29 39.08
N SER A 82 55.52 -58.15 39.69
CA SER A 82 55.45 -57.99 41.14
C SER A 82 54.01 -57.93 41.67
N GLN A 83 53.08 -57.36 40.91
CA GLN A 83 51.65 -57.37 41.26
C GLN A 83 51.11 -58.80 41.34
N ARG A 84 51.43 -59.66 40.36
CA ARG A 84 51.03 -61.08 40.39
C ARG A 84 51.66 -61.83 41.57
N GLN A 85 52.92 -61.53 41.90
CA GLN A 85 53.59 -62.13 43.06
C GLN A 85 52.90 -61.72 44.37
N VAL A 86 52.59 -60.45 44.54
CA VAL A 86 51.85 -59.94 45.72
C VAL A 86 50.46 -60.57 45.79
N SER A 87 49.71 -60.64 44.69
CA SER A 87 48.39 -61.29 44.67
C SER A 87 48.46 -62.76 45.08
N ALA A 88 49.43 -63.52 44.56
CA ALA A 88 49.58 -64.93 44.92
C ALA A 88 49.93 -65.15 46.40
N LEU A 89 50.82 -64.33 46.96
CA LEU A 89 51.17 -64.37 48.39
C LEU A 89 50.00 -63.93 49.27
N TRP A 90 49.26 -62.92 48.83
CA TRP A 90 48.07 -62.43 49.52
C TRP A 90 46.97 -63.49 49.58
N ASP A 91 46.66 -64.15 48.46
CA ASP A 91 45.65 -65.21 48.40
C ASP A 91 46.02 -66.40 49.31
N ALA A 92 47.30 -66.76 49.33
CA ALA A 92 47.82 -67.80 50.22
C ALA A 92 47.64 -67.43 51.71
N GLN A 93 47.85 -66.17 52.07
CA GLN A 93 47.67 -65.67 53.44
C GLN A 93 46.19 -65.47 53.81
N ALA A 94 45.36 -64.95 52.91
CA ALA A 94 43.93 -64.72 53.12
C ALA A 94 43.18 -66.03 53.40
N SER A 95 43.64 -67.15 52.83
CA SER A 95 43.11 -68.49 53.14
C SER A 95 43.34 -68.93 54.61
N GLN A 96 44.23 -68.26 55.34
CA GLN A 96 44.62 -68.58 56.71
C GLN A 96 44.09 -67.57 57.76
N ALA A 97 43.71 -66.36 57.33
CA ALA A 97 43.26 -65.30 58.22
C ALA A 97 41.72 -65.23 58.29
N ALA A 98 41.16 -65.39 59.49
CA ALA A 98 39.75 -65.09 59.76
C ALA A 98 39.50 -63.57 59.66
N GLU A 99 38.36 -63.19 59.08
CA GLU A 99 37.90 -61.83 58.75
C GLU A 99 38.40 -60.73 59.71
N LEU A 100 39.36 -59.92 59.25
CA LEU A 100 39.76 -58.70 59.93
C LEU A 100 38.73 -57.57 59.66
N PRO A 101 38.34 -56.78 60.67
CA PRO A 101 37.35 -55.73 60.50
C PRO A 101 37.89 -54.58 59.66
N ALA A 102 37.17 -54.24 58.58
CA ALA A 102 37.49 -53.12 57.70
C ALA A 102 37.47 -51.78 58.46
N GLN A 103 38.61 -51.10 58.53
CA GLN A 103 38.70 -49.77 59.08
C GLN A 103 38.16 -48.75 58.07
N LYS A 104 37.12 -48.00 58.45
CA LYS A 104 36.54 -46.95 57.60
C LYS A 104 37.48 -45.74 57.55
N VAL A 105 38.35 -45.68 56.56
CA VAL A 105 39.06 -44.46 56.19
C VAL A 105 38.12 -43.59 55.35
N THR A 106 37.89 -42.34 55.79
CA THR A 106 37.16 -41.35 54.99
C THR A 106 38.03 -40.91 53.83
N ALA A 107 37.51 -41.05 52.61
CA ALA A 107 38.20 -40.75 51.35
C ALA A 107 38.54 -39.26 51.23
N ALA A 108 39.68 -38.85 51.80
CA ALA A 108 40.33 -37.60 51.45
C ALA A 108 40.89 -37.69 50.02
N GLU A 109 41.13 -36.55 49.40
CA GLU A 109 41.71 -36.46 48.06
C GLU A 109 43.13 -37.06 48.07
N VAL A 110 43.24 -38.34 47.70
CA VAL A 110 44.52 -39.07 47.69
C VAL A 110 45.31 -38.63 46.46
N ASP A 111 46.48 -38.03 46.71
CA ASP A 111 47.49 -37.70 45.70
C ASP A 111 48.02 -38.99 45.04
N PRO A 112 48.09 -39.09 43.69
CA PRO A 112 48.67 -40.25 43.03
C PRO A 112 50.07 -40.65 43.51
N SER A 113 50.89 -39.72 44.02
CA SER A 113 52.22 -40.04 44.57
C SER A 113 52.15 -40.86 45.85
N LYS A 114 50.95 -41.09 46.42
CA LYS A 114 50.76 -41.87 47.64
C LYS A 114 50.58 -43.36 47.38
N VAL A 115 50.45 -43.83 46.14
CA VAL A 115 50.25 -45.26 45.86
C VAL A 115 51.33 -46.14 46.50
N ALA A 116 52.60 -45.77 46.37
CA ALA A 116 53.72 -46.49 46.97
C ALA A 116 53.76 -46.33 48.49
N HIS A 117 53.36 -45.16 48.99
CA HIS A 117 53.24 -44.93 50.43
C HIS A 117 52.20 -45.87 51.05
N GLU A 118 51.03 -46.02 50.43
CA GLU A 118 49.99 -46.95 50.92
C GLU A 118 50.45 -48.41 50.82
N LEU A 119 51.14 -48.81 49.76
CA LEU A 119 51.71 -50.15 49.66
C LEU A 119 52.75 -50.44 50.75
N ARG A 120 53.64 -49.48 51.06
CA ARG A 120 54.61 -49.60 52.16
C ARG A 120 53.93 -49.64 53.52
N ARG A 121 52.88 -48.82 53.73
CA ARG A 121 52.06 -48.84 54.95
C ARG A 121 51.45 -50.22 55.18
N ILE A 122 50.89 -50.83 54.13
CA ILE A 122 50.35 -52.19 54.20
C ILE A 122 51.48 -53.19 54.47
N ALA A 123 52.65 -53.05 53.83
CA ALA A 123 53.79 -53.93 54.06
C ALA A 123 54.32 -53.92 55.51
N GLU A 124 54.18 -52.79 56.22
CA GLU A 124 54.62 -52.62 57.61
C GLU A 124 53.62 -53.17 58.64
N ALA A 125 52.43 -53.61 58.23
CA ALA A 125 51.45 -54.13 59.18
C ALA A 125 51.92 -55.47 59.78
N PRO A 126 51.77 -55.66 61.12
CA PRO A 126 52.43 -56.73 61.87
C PRO A 126 51.92 -58.14 61.55
N ASP A 127 50.74 -58.23 60.92
CA ASP A 127 50.09 -59.50 60.59
C ASP A 127 50.59 -60.10 59.26
N HIS A 128 51.45 -59.39 58.52
CA HIS A 128 52.01 -59.88 57.26
C HIS A 128 53.34 -60.61 57.46
N GLY A 129 53.52 -61.73 56.76
CA GLY A 129 54.80 -62.44 56.77
C GLY A 129 55.89 -61.67 56.00
N ASP A 130 57.15 -61.89 56.38
CA ASP A 130 58.32 -61.21 55.80
C ASP A 130 58.36 -61.26 54.25
N GLU A 131 57.92 -62.38 53.67
CA GLU A 131 57.88 -62.56 52.21
C GLU A 131 56.86 -61.63 51.53
N LEU A 132 55.66 -61.48 52.10
CA LEU A 132 54.63 -60.59 51.57
C LEU A 132 55.06 -59.12 51.74
N SER A 133 55.61 -58.76 52.89
CA SER A 133 56.13 -57.41 53.13
C SER A 133 57.26 -57.04 52.16
N ALA A 134 58.18 -57.97 51.87
CA ALA A 134 59.23 -57.75 50.87
C ALA A 134 58.66 -57.59 49.43
N ALA A 135 57.66 -58.39 49.08
CA ALA A 135 56.99 -58.29 47.77
C ALA A 135 56.22 -56.95 47.62
N LEU A 136 55.49 -56.52 48.65
CA LEU A 136 54.79 -55.23 48.67
C LEU A 136 55.75 -54.05 48.57
N ASN A 137 56.90 -54.10 49.26
CA ASN A 137 57.93 -53.06 49.14
C ASN A 137 58.54 -52.99 47.73
N THR A 138 58.73 -54.15 47.08
CA THR A 138 59.20 -54.21 45.69
C THR A 138 58.19 -53.58 44.74
N LEU A 139 56.90 -53.93 44.89
CA LEU A 139 55.82 -53.35 44.10
C LEU A 139 55.70 -51.84 44.35
N ALA A 140 55.87 -51.37 45.58
CA ALA A 140 55.84 -49.96 45.92
C ALA A 140 56.95 -49.17 45.20
N ASN A 141 58.16 -49.71 45.14
CA ASN A 141 59.27 -49.07 44.42
C ASN A 141 58.99 -48.98 42.91
N GLN A 142 58.45 -50.03 42.31
CA GLN A 142 58.07 -50.01 40.89
C GLN A 142 56.89 -49.06 40.60
N ALA A 143 55.94 -48.94 41.52
CA ALA A 143 54.87 -47.96 41.42
C ALA A 143 55.41 -46.51 41.50
N ASP A 144 56.39 -46.24 42.37
CA ASP A 144 57.09 -44.95 42.41
C ASP A 144 57.82 -44.66 41.09
N GLU A 145 58.54 -45.64 40.52
CA GLU A 145 59.21 -45.52 39.22
C GLU A 145 58.21 -45.24 38.09
N TRP A 146 57.06 -45.93 38.08
CA TRP A 146 55.98 -45.69 37.14
C TRP A 146 55.43 -44.27 37.25
N VAL A 147 55.12 -43.79 38.46
CA VAL A 147 54.67 -42.43 38.71
C VAL A 147 55.70 -41.41 38.22
N ALA A 148 56.99 -41.63 38.51
CA ALA A 148 58.07 -40.76 38.04
C ALA A 148 58.15 -40.70 36.50
N ALA A 149 58.04 -41.85 35.82
CA ALA A 149 58.03 -41.91 34.36
C ALA A 149 56.81 -41.18 33.75
N LEU A 150 55.64 -41.22 34.40
CA LEU A 150 54.47 -40.44 33.97
C LEU A 150 54.67 -38.93 34.15
N VAL A 151 55.37 -38.50 35.21
CA VAL A 151 55.77 -37.10 35.40
C VAL A 151 56.73 -36.67 34.30
N GLU A 152 57.72 -37.50 33.96
CA GLU A 152 58.64 -37.23 32.85
C GLU A 152 57.88 -37.10 31.52
N CYS A 153 56.97 -38.04 31.22
CA CYS A 153 56.10 -37.99 30.05
C CYS A 153 55.32 -36.67 29.98
N ARG A 154 54.76 -36.21 31.10
CA ARG A 154 54.10 -34.91 31.19
C ARG A 154 55.07 -33.77 30.83
N THR A 155 56.27 -33.74 31.38
CA THR A 155 57.26 -32.68 31.09
C THR A 155 57.66 -32.66 29.61
N LEU A 156 57.91 -33.83 29.01
CA LEU A 156 58.22 -33.95 27.58
C LEU A 156 57.09 -33.42 26.68
N LEU A 157 55.83 -33.63 27.09
CA LEU A 157 54.66 -33.10 26.38
C LEU A 157 54.46 -31.59 26.59
N GLU A 158 54.79 -31.08 27.77
CA GLU A 158 54.79 -29.64 28.08
C GLU A 158 55.88 -28.88 27.33
N ASP A 159 57.00 -29.52 27.02
CA ASP A 159 58.11 -28.90 26.30
C ASP A 159 58.04 -29.06 24.78
N ALA A 160 57.05 -29.80 24.24
CA ALA A 160 56.94 -30.09 22.82
C ALA A 160 56.49 -28.85 21.97
N PRO A 161 57.39 -28.16 21.24
CA PRO A 161 57.08 -26.89 20.58
C PRO A 161 56.20 -27.07 19.33
N ASP A 162 56.20 -28.25 18.73
CA ASP A 162 55.40 -28.60 17.57
C ASP A 162 53.93 -28.86 17.94
N LEU A 163 53.65 -29.50 19.08
CA LEU A 163 52.29 -29.63 19.62
C LEU A 163 51.73 -28.27 20.03
N ALA A 164 52.54 -27.44 20.70
CA ALA A 164 52.16 -26.07 21.04
C ALA A 164 51.86 -25.20 19.79
N ARG A 165 52.58 -25.42 18.67
CA ARG A 165 52.29 -24.75 17.39
C ARG A 165 50.99 -25.26 16.76
N ALA A 166 50.74 -26.57 16.77
CA ALA A 166 49.51 -27.16 16.24
C ALA A 166 48.27 -26.64 16.99
N TYR A 167 48.33 -26.64 18.33
CA TYR A 167 47.28 -26.10 19.19
C TYR A 167 46.97 -24.63 18.88
N ARG A 168 48.01 -23.78 18.79
CA ARG A 168 47.86 -22.35 18.43
C ARG A 168 47.26 -22.15 17.03
N ARG A 169 47.69 -22.94 16.04
CA ARG A 169 47.14 -22.87 14.67
C ARG A 169 45.65 -23.21 14.66
N ARG A 170 45.23 -24.23 15.40
CA ARG A 170 43.81 -24.60 15.50
C ARG A 170 42.99 -23.51 16.19
N GLY A 171 43.50 -22.93 17.27
CA GLY A 171 42.87 -21.80 17.96
C GLY A 171 42.65 -20.61 17.03
N ARG A 172 43.69 -20.21 16.27
CA ARG A 172 43.60 -19.13 15.28
C ARG A 172 42.59 -19.44 14.16
N LYS A 173 42.57 -20.68 13.64
CA LYS A 173 41.58 -21.08 12.62
C LYS A 173 40.15 -21.00 13.13
N ARG A 174 39.89 -21.47 14.37
CA ARG A 174 38.56 -21.37 14.99
C ARG A 174 38.14 -19.92 15.20
N LEU A 175 39.04 -19.07 15.69
CA LEU A 175 38.77 -17.64 15.86
C LEU A 175 38.51 -16.95 14.51
N ALA A 176 39.32 -17.22 13.50
CA ALA A 176 39.15 -16.66 12.15
C ALA A 176 37.81 -17.09 11.54
N MET A 177 37.43 -18.36 11.69
CA MET A 177 36.13 -18.87 11.25
C MET A 177 34.98 -18.21 12.01
N ALA A 178 35.09 -18.05 13.33
CA ALA A 178 34.07 -17.37 14.12
C ALA A 178 33.89 -15.92 13.66
N ILE A 179 34.99 -15.17 13.45
CA ILE A 179 34.95 -13.80 12.92
C ILE A 179 34.29 -13.77 11.53
N ALA A 180 34.67 -14.68 10.63
CA ALA A 180 34.09 -14.76 9.30
C ALA A 180 32.57 -15.01 9.32
N VAL A 181 32.12 -15.94 10.18
CA VAL A 181 30.68 -16.21 10.38
C VAL A 181 29.97 -14.98 10.95
N THR A 182 30.55 -14.31 11.95
CA THR A 182 29.98 -13.08 12.52
C THR A 182 29.84 -11.97 11.47
N ILE A 183 30.86 -11.75 10.63
CA ILE A 183 30.81 -10.76 9.53
C ILE A 183 29.70 -11.12 8.53
N LEU A 184 29.57 -12.40 8.17
CA LEU A 184 28.55 -12.84 7.22
C LEU A 184 27.13 -12.65 7.78
N VAL A 185 26.91 -13.02 9.04
CA VAL A 185 25.60 -12.87 9.71
C VAL A 185 25.24 -11.40 9.87
N THR A 186 26.18 -10.56 10.34
CA THR A 186 25.93 -9.11 10.52
C THR A 186 25.72 -8.40 9.19
N GLY A 187 26.47 -8.76 8.14
CA GLY A 187 26.26 -8.25 6.78
C GLY A 187 24.88 -8.62 6.22
N ALA A 188 24.46 -9.88 6.37
CA ALA A 188 23.13 -10.33 5.95
C ALA A 188 22.01 -9.61 6.70
N ALA A 189 22.12 -9.46 8.03
CA ALA A 189 21.15 -8.74 8.85
C ALA A 189 21.05 -7.25 8.46
N THR A 190 22.20 -6.60 8.19
CA THR A 190 22.23 -5.19 7.76
C THR A 190 21.59 -5.01 6.38
N TRP A 191 21.80 -5.96 5.47
CA TRP A 191 21.18 -5.92 4.14
C TRP A 191 19.66 -6.13 4.21
N LEU A 192 19.20 -7.13 4.98
CA LEU A 192 17.77 -7.41 5.18
C LEU A 192 17.04 -6.23 5.82
N THR A 193 17.61 -5.63 6.87
CA THR A 193 17.01 -4.46 7.54
C THR A 193 16.88 -3.25 6.61
N ARG A 194 17.92 -2.94 5.82
CA ARG A 194 17.84 -1.86 4.80
C ARG A 194 16.77 -2.13 3.75
N ARG A 195 16.66 -3.38 3.28
CA ARG A 195 15.63 -3.78 2.32
C ARG A 195 14.23 -3.58 2.90
N HIS A 196 13.97 -4.04 4.12
CA HIS A 196 12.66 -3.87 4.76
C HIS A 196 12.31 -2.40 4.99
N LEU A 197 13.26 -1.54 5.40
CA LEU A 197 13.03 -0.11 5.57
C LEU A 197 12.77 0.63 4.25
N ALA A 198 13.40 0.20 3.15
CA ALA A 198 13.11 0.74 1.81
C ALA A 198 11.70 0.34 1.35
N GLN A 199 11.32 -0.94 1.55
CA GLN A 199 9.98 -1.43 1.22
C GLN A 199 8.89 -0.73 2.02
N ALA A 200 9.07 -0.52 3.33
CA ALA A 200 8.11 0.20 4.16
C ALA A 200 7.92 1.67 3.72
N ARG A 201 9.00 2.34 3.29
CA ARG A 201 8.92 3.70 2.73
C ARG A 201 8.15 3.73 1.41
N LEU A 202 8.34 2.73 0.55
CA LEU A 202 7.56 2.58 -0.68
C LEU A 202 6.07 2.36 -0.37
N ASP A 203 5.73 1.48 0.57
CA ASP A 203 4.34 1.21 0.94
C ASP A 203 3.65 2.46 1.49
N ALA A 204 4.35 3.26 2.30
CA ALA A 204 3.84 4.54 2.79
C ALA A 204 3.58 5.54 1.64
N GLN A 205 4.47 5.61 0.65
CA GLN A 205 4.31 6.48 -0.51
C GLN A 205 3.19 5.99 -1.46
N LEU A 206 3.02 4.68 -1.61
CA LEU A 206 1.92 4.08 -2.36
C LEU A 206 0.56 4.39 -1.72
N GLY A 207 0.50 4.47 -0.38
CA GLY A 207 -0.70 4.86 0.36
C GLY A 207 -1.04 6.36 0.29
N ALA A 208 -0.09 7.23 -0.09
CA ALA A 208 -0.28 8.69 -0.10
C ALA A 208 -1.05 9.23 -1.33
N GLY A 209 -1.29 8.39 -2.35
CA GLY A 209 -2.12 8.71 -3.51
C GLY A 209 -1.42 8.60 -4.87
N ALA A 210 -2.21 8.64 -5.95
CA ALA A 210 -1.75 8.33 -7.31
C ALA A 210 -0.57 9.19 -7.80
N CYS A 211 -0.53 10.48 -7.46
CA CYS A 211 0.54 11.38 -7.90
C CYS A 211 1.77 11.41 -6.98
N ALA A 212 1.69 10.87 -5.76
CA ALA A 212 2.84 10.84 -4.85
C ALA A 212 3.98 9.95 -5.38
N VAL A 213 3.65 9.03 -6.29
CA VAL A 213 4.55 8.06 -6.91
C VAL A 213 5.64 8.69 -7.80
N GLU A 214 5.49 9.96 -8.18
CA GLU A 214 6.53 10.71 -8.90
C GLU A 214 7.69 11.11 -7.98
N SER A 215 7.48 11.15 -6.66
CA SER A 215 8.48 11.57 -5.67
C SER A 215 9.32 10.41 -5.10
N ILE A 216 9.11 9.17 -5.58
CA ILE A 216 9.82 7.99 -5.09
C ILE A 216 11.30 8.08 -5.47
N ALA A 217 12.19 7.94 -4.48
CA ALA A 217 13.63 7.98 -4.70
C ALA A 217 14.12 6.77 -5.52
N PRO A 218 15.07 6.94 -6.46
CA PRO A 218 15.61 5.83 -7.27
C PRO A 218 16.24 4.70 -6.42
N ALA A 219 16.84 5.07 -5.29
CA ALA A 219 17.45 4.10 -4.37
C ALA A 219 16.41 3.14 -3.76
N ASP A 220 15.20 3.61 -3.49
CA ASP A 220 14.13 2.78 -2.95
C ASP A 220 13.55 1.85 -4.03
N LEU A 221 13.46 2.32 -5.28
CA LEU A 221 13.03 1.51 -6.43
C LEU A 221 13.90 0.27 -6.68
N ALA A 222 15.21 0.37 -6.38
CA ALA A 222 16.13 -0.77 -6.48
C ALA A 222 15.76 -1.92 -5.53
N HIS A 223 15.06 -1.62 -4.43
CA HIS A 223 14.62 -2.58 -3.41
C HIS A 223 13.13 -2.93 -3.48
N ALA A 224 12.39 -2.33 -4.41
CA ALA A 224 10.96 -2.57 -4.59
C ALA A 224 10.67 -4.04 -4.98
N SER A 225 9.60 -4.60 -4.42
CA SER A 225 9.05 -5.88 -4.86
C SER A 225 8.44 -5.77 -6.25
N ALA A 226 8.18 -6.91 -6.90
CA ALA A 226 7.50 -6.94 -8.19
C ALA A 226 6.09 -6.30 -8.10
N ASP A 227 5.35 -6.60 -7.04
CA ASP A 227 4.01 -6.04 -6.79
C ASP A 227 4.05 -4.53 -6.58
N GLN A 228 5.03 -4.04 -5.81
CA GLN A 228 5.24 -2.60 -5.61
C GLN A 228 5.54 -1.91 -6.94
N ARG A 229 6.39 -2.49 -7.80
CA ARG A 229 6.68 -1.92 -9.13
C ARG A 229 5.43 -1.83 -10.01
N ALA A 230 4.61 -2.88 -10.03
CA ALA A 230 3.35 -2.87 -10.76
C ALA A 230 2.38 -1.81 -10.22
N ALA A 231 2.28 -1.66 -8.89
CA ALA A 231 1.46 -0.62 -8.26
C ALA A 231 1.94 0.80 -8.60
N ILE A 232 3.26 1.04 -8.59
CA ILE A 232 3.89 2.30 -8.99
C ILE A 232 3.51 2.67 -10.43
N GLU A 233 3.62 1.73 -11.37
CA GLU A 233 3.23 1.98 -12.76
C GLU A 233 1.74 2.26 -12.91
N GLY A 234 0.88 1.52 -12.20
CA GLY A 234 -0.56 1.73 -12.19
C GLY A 234 -0.95 3.12 -11.67
N LEU A 235 -0.36 3.55 -10.55
CA LEU A 235 -0.62 4.85 -9.96
C LEU A 235 -0.09 6.01 -10.81
N ARG A 236 1.06 5.84 -11.49
CA ARG A 236 1.56 6.83 -12.46
C ARG A 236 0.56 7.08 -13.59
N ARG A 237 0.01 6.01 -14.17
CA ARG A 237 -1.03 6.12 -15.20
C ARG A 237 -2.28 6.82 -14.67
N GLN A 238 -2.72 6.49 -13.46
CA GLN A 238 -3.86 7.17 -12.82
C GLN A 238 -3.61 8.68 -12.62
N CYS A 239 -2.40 9.07 -12.21
CA CYS A 239 -2.04 10.48 -12.06
C CYS A 239 -2.05 11.22 -13.41
N GLU A 240 -1.49 10.62 -14.46
CA GLU A 240 -1.50 11.18 -15.81
C GLU A 240 -2.93 11.34 -16.36
N ASP A 241 -3.77 10.32 -16.19
CA ASP A 241 -5.19 10.36 -16.57
C ASP A 241 -5.96 11.43 -15.79
N GLY A 242 -5.69 11.56 -14.49
CA GLY A 242 -6.26 12.61 -13.63
C GLY A 242 -5.92 14.01 -14.15
N ARG A 243 -4.63 14.27 -14.43
CA ARG A 243 -4.17 15.55 -15.00
C ARG A 243 -4.80 15.83 -16.37
N LYS A 244 -4.96 14.80 -17.21
CA LYS A 244 -5.61 14.95 -18.53
C LYS A 244 -7.08 15.34 -18.39
N ARG A 245 -7.82 14.68 -17.49
CA ARG A 245 -9.23 15.00 -17.21
C ARG A 245 -9.40 16.41 -16.66
N GLU A 246 -8.52 16.84 -15.76
CA GLU A 246 -8.55 18.20 -15.20
C GLU A 246 -8.31 19.26 -16.28
N ARG A 247 -7.33 19.06 -17.16
CA ARG A 247 -7.09 19.95 -18.31
C ARG A 247 -8.31 20.05 -19.23
N GLN A 248 -8.93 18.91 -19.56
CA GLN A 248 -10.15 18.87 -20.36
C GLN A 248 -11.35 19.55 -19.66
N ALA A 249 -11.46 19.41 -18.34
CA ALA A 249 -12.50 20.07 -17.55
C ALA A 249 -12.32 21.60 -17.53
N ILE A 250 -11.09 22.10 -17.43
CA ILE A 250 -10.79 23.54 -17.51
C ILE A 250 -11.11 24.07 -18.91
N GLU A 251 -10.70 23.36 -19.96
CA GLU A 251 -10.94 23.77 -21.34
C GLU A 251 -12.43 23.80 -21.68
N SER A 252 -13.19 22.77 -21.29
CA SER A 252 -14.64 22.74 -21.51
C SER A 252 -15.39 23.84 -20.75
N ARG A 253 -14.94 24.20 -19.54
CA ARG A 253 -15.48 25.36 -18.80
C ARG A 253 -15.20 26.67 -19.53
N ARG A 254 -13.99 26.88 -20.05
CA ARG A 254 -13.65 28.08 -20.84
C ARG A 254 -14.53 28.22 -22.07
N LEU A 255 -14.70 27.13 -22.84
CA LEU A 255 -15.56 27.13 -24.02
C LEU A 255 -17.02 27.40 -23.68
N ALA A 256 -17.54 26.84 -22.59
CA ALA A 256 -18.92 27.07 -22.14
C ALA A 256 -19.13 28.54 -21.71
N ASP A 257 -18.18 29.14 -21.00
CA ASP A 257 -18.24 30.54 -20.57
C ASP A 257 -18.16 31.49 -21.77
N GLU A 258 -17.33 31.19 -22.76
CA GLU A 258 -17.25 31.95 -24.02
C GLU A 258 -18.56 31.89 -24.81
N GLN A 259 -19.18 30.72 -24.91
CA GLN A 259 -20.49 30.55 -25.57
C GLN A 259 -21.60 31.31 -24.83
N ARG A 260 -21.62 31.27 -23.49
CA ARG A 260 -22.58 32.05 -22.69
C ARG A 260 -22.43 33.54 -22.97
N ARG A 261 -21.20 34.07 -22.91
CA ARG A 261 -20.94 35.50 -23.20
C ARG A 261 -21.32 35.88 -24.64
N ALA A 262 -21.04 35.02 -25.62
CA ALA A 262 -21.40 35.27 -27.01
C ALA A 262 -22.93 35.29 -27.22
N THR A 263 -23.66 34.38 -26.58
CA THR A 263 -25.13 34.37 -26.66
C THR A 263 -25.77 35.55 -25.95
N GLU A 264 -25.23 36.00 -24.81
CA GLU A 264 -25.68 37.21 -24.12
C GLU A 264 -25.45 38.47 -24.96
N ARG A 265 -24.28 38.62 -25.58
CA ARG A 265 -23.99 39.73 -26.51
C ARG A 265 -24.97 39.79 -27.67
N ARG A 266 -25.22 38.65 -28.34
CA ARG A 266 -26.21 38.59 -29.44
C ARG A 266 -27.62 38.95 -28.99
N LYS A 267 -28.01 38.57 -27.77
CA LYS A 267 -29.31 38.96 -27.21
C LYS A 267 -29.37 40.47 -26.95
N GLN A 268 -28.33 41.06 -26.37
CA GLN A 268 -28.25 42.50 -26.12
C GLN A 268 -28.27 43.29 -27.43
N GLU A 269 -27.45 42.91 -28.41
CA GLU A 269 -27.43 43.53 -29.75
C GLU A 269 -28.81 43.46 -30.42
N ARG A 270 -29.50 42.31 -30.36
CA ARG A 270 -30.86 42.16 -30.89
C ARG A 270 -31.87 43.05 -30.15
N LEU A 271 -31.78 43.15 -28.83
CA LEU A 271 -32.66 44.02 -28.02
C LEU A 271 -32.44 45.49 -28.37
N GLU A 272 -31.20 45.93 -28.56
CA GLU A 272 -30.84 47.30 -28.96
C GLU A 272 -31.35 47.62 -30.38
N GLN A 273 -31.13 46.71 -31.33
CA GLN A 273 -31.65 46.83 -32.70
C GLN A 273 -33.17 46.94 -32.71
N CYS A 274 -33.86 46.10 -31.94
CA CYS A 274 -35.30 46.16 -31.78
C CYS A 274 -35.78 47.48 -31.14
N ALA A 275 -35.11 47.94 -30.09
CA ALA A 275 -35.43 49.21 -29.45
C ALA A 275 -35.18 50.42 -30.38
N GLN A 276 -34.17 50.35 -31.24
CA GLN A 276 -33.91 51.36 -32.27
C GLN A 276 -35.02 51.35 -33.32
N LEU A 277 -35.39 50.18 -33.85
CA LEU A 277 -36.51 50.02 -34.78
C LEU A 277 -37.80 50.62 -34.21
N GLY A 278 -38.12 50.32 -32.95
CA GLY A 278 -39.30 50.88 -32.28
C GLY A 278 -39.28 52.41 -32.23
N ARG A 279 -38.13 53.01 -31.84
CA ARG A 279 -37.96 54.47 -31.78
C ARG A 279 -38.05 55.14 -33.15
N HIS A 280 -37.39 54.58 -34.16
CA HIS A 280 -37.43 55.11 -35.53
C HIS A 280 -38.84 55.06 -36.10
N PHE A 281 -39.53 53.94 -35.88
CA PHE A 281 -40.90 53.76 -36.30
C PHE A 281 -41.87 54.74 -35.62
N GLU A 282 -41.77 54.95 -34.32
CA GLU A 282 -42.54 56.00 -33.61
C GLU A 282 -42.24 57.40 -34.15
N ALA A 283 -41.00 57.66 -34.54
CA ALA A 283 -40.59 58.92 -35.17
C ALA A 283 -41.04 59.06 -36.64
N GLY A 284 -41.76 58.08 -37.18
CA GLY A 284 -42.27 58.10 -38.56
C GLY A 284 -41.23 57.76 -39.62
N LYS A 285 -40.12 57.11 -39.24
CA LYS A 285 -39.00 56.78 -40.14
C LYS A 285 -38.76 55.28 -40.17
N LEU A 286 -38.35 54.78 -41.34
CA LEU A 286 -37.88 53.41 -41.53
C LEU A 286 -36.67 53.46 -42.46
N ASP A 287 -35.48 53.24 -41.92
CA ASP A 287 -34.26 53.20 -42.73
C ASP A 287 -33.95 51.78 -43.25
N ASP A 288 -32.88 51.64 -44.03
CA ASP A 288 -32.46 50.34 -44.60
C ASP A 288 -32.04 49.33 -43.52
N ALA A 289 -31.57 49.79 -42.36
CA ALA A 289 -31.17 48.93 -41.24
C ALA A 289 -32.43 48.38 -40.54
N ASP A 290 -33.43 49.24 -40.32
CA ASP A 290 -34.74 48.87 -39.80
C ASP A 290 -35.46 47.88 -40.73
N ALA A 291 -35.38 48.10 -42.05
CA ALA A 291 -35.93 47.18 -43.06
C ALA A 291 -35.25 45.80 -43.00
N LYS A 292 -33.93 45.75 -42.79
CA LYS A 292 -33.20 44.49 -42.59
C LYS A 292 -33.62 43.77 -41.31
N ILE A 293 -33.81 44.49 -40.20
CA ILE A 293 -34.27 43.91 -38.94
C ILE A 293 -35.72 43.38 -39.08
N ALA A 294 -36.57 44.12 -39.78
CA ALA A 294 -37.95 43.74 -40.03
C ALA A 294 -38.08 42.55 -41.00
N GLY A 295 -37.09 42.34 -41.87
CA GLY A 295 -37.04 41.25 -42.84
C GLY A 295 -38.28 41.23 -43.72
N LYS A 296 -39.03 40.11 -43.71
CA LYS A 296 -40.27 39.95 -44.48
C LYS A 296 -41.35 40.99 -44.14
N HIS A 297 -41.28 41.63 -42.97
CA HIS A 297 -42.26 42.62 -42.52
C HIS A 297 -41.89 44.06 -42.88
N ALA A 298 -40.75 44.32 -43.52
CA ALA A 298 -40.33 45.69 -43.88
C ALA A 298 -41.39 46.43 -44.72
N GLY A 299 -41.98 45.74 -45.72
CA GLY A 299 -43.05 46.30 -46.56
C GLY A 299 -44.32 46.65 -45.78
N LEU A 300 -44.68 45.84 -44.78
CA LEU A 300 -45.80 46.13 -43.88
C LEU A 300 -45.51 47.36 -43.02
N LEU A 301 -44.31 47.47 -42.44
CA LEU A 301 -43.95 48.62 -41.60
C LEU A 301 -43.98 49.93 -42.41
N GLY A 302 -43.47 49.92 -43.65
CA GLY A 302 -43.56 51.08 -44.54
C GLY A 302 -45.00 51.50 -44.83
N ARG A 303 -45.89 50.52 -45.04
CA ARG A 303 -47.34 50.76 -45.21
C ARG A 303 -48.01 51.29 -43.94
N LEU A 304 -47.61 50.83 -42.77
CA LEU A 304 -48.09 51.34 -41.49
C LEU A 304 -47.70 52.79 -41.26
N LEU A 305 -46.45 53.17 -41.55
CA LEU A 305 -46.02 54.57 -41.46
C LEU A 305 -46.79 55.47 -42.43
N ALA A 306 -47.12 54.95 -43.61
CA ALA A 306 -47.95 55.67 -44.58
C ALA A 306 -49.45 55.69 -44.21
N GLY A 307 -49.88 54.98 -43.17
CA GLY A 307 -51.30 54.83 -42.80
C GLY A 307 -52.13 54.08 -43.85
N LYS A 308 -51.49 53.28 -44.71
CA LYS A 308 -52.12 52.62 -45.87
C LYS A 308 -51.89 51.12 -45.81
N LEU A 309 -52.74 50.41 -45.07
CA LEU A 309 -52.75 48.95 -45.10
C LEU A 309 -53.32 48.45 -46.44
N ALA A 310 -52.68 47.42 -46.99
CA ALA A 310 -53.25 46.65 -48.09
C ALA A 310 -54.31 45.68 -47.53
N LEU A 311 -55.20 45.20 -48.41
CA LEU A 311 -56.25 44.25 -48.02
C LEU A 311 -55.68 42.97 -47.38
N ASP A 312 -54.56 42.47 -47.91
CA ASP A 312 -53.93 41.26 -47.42
C ASP A 312 -53.30 41.44 -46.03
N ASP A 313 -52.88 42.66 -45.68
CA ASP A 313 -52.30 42.95 -44.35
C ASP A 313 -53.31 42.75 -43.22
N VAL A 314 -54.60 42.97 -43.50
CA VAL A 314 -55.68 42.88 -42.51
C VAL A 314 -56.32 41.49 -42.50
N SER A 315 -56.25 40.76 -43.60
CA SER A 315 -57.04 39.53 -43.80
C SER A 315 -56.26 38.23 -43.67
N ASP A 316 -54.95 38.24 -43.92
CA ASP A 316 -54.12 37.05 -43.74
C ASP A 316 -53.66 36.92 -42.28
N GLU A 317 -53.25 35.70 -41.88
CA GLU A 317 -52.60 35.50 -40.58
C GLU A 317 -51.28 36.28 -40.55
N LEU A 318 -51.35 37.48 -39.99
CA LEU A 318 -50.18 38.29 -39.72
C LEU A 318 -49.22 37.46 -38.86
N GLY A 319 -48.11 37.06 -39.46
CA GLY A 319 -47.01 36.43 -38.73
C GLY A 319 -46.52 37.34 -37.59
N GLU A 320 -45.75 36.79 -36.65
CA GLU A 320 -45.22 37.58 -35.54
C GLU A 320 -44.50 38.83 -36.05
N LEU A 321 -44.96 40.00 -35.60
CA LEU A 321 -44.32 41.27 -35.90
C LEU A 321 -42.84 41.21 -35.51
N PRO A 322 -41.95 41.92 -36.23
CA PRO A 322 -40.55 41.95 -35.84
C PRO A 322 -40.43 42.41 -34.40
N CYS A 323 -39.50 41.81 -33.67
CA CYS A 323 -39.24 42.13 -32.27
C CYS A 323 -40.42 41.83 -31.32
N ALA A 324 -41.27 40.85 -31.65
CA ALA A 324 -42.43 40.44 -30.86
C ALA A 324 -42.14 40.09 -29.39
N ASP A 325 -40.92 39.64 -29.10
CA ASP A 325 -40.42 39.29 -27.76
C ASP A 325 -39.82 40.49 -26.99
N THR A 326 -39.90 41.71 -27.53
CA THR A 326 -39.29 42.90 -26.95
C THR A 326 -40.31 44.01 -26.72
N ALA A 327 -39.96 45.01 -25.91
CA ALA A 327 -40.82 46.18 -25.66
C ALA A 327 -41.13 47.00 -26.94
N ALA A 328 -40.28 46.89 -27.97
CA ALA A 328 -40.46 47.61 -29.23
C ALA A 328 -41.68 47.14 -30.04
N VAL A 329 -42.25 45.96 -29.75
CA VAL A 329 -43.46 45.49 -30.44
C VAL A 329 -44.69 46.34 -30.10
N LYS A 330 -44.72 46.98 -28.93
CA LYS A 330 -45.88 47.74 -28.46
C LYS A 330 -46.26 48.89 -29.41
N PRO A 331 -45.35 49.81 -29.79
CA PRO A 331 -45.68 50.85 -30.77
C PRO A 331 -46.04 50.31 -32.14
N LEU A 332 -45.42 49.20 -32.57
CA LEU A 332 -45.77 48.55 -33.84
C LEU A 332 -47.21 48.02 -33.83
N ARG A 333 -47.63 47.36 -32.74
CA ARG A 333 -49.01 46.87 -32.56
C ARG A 333 -50.01 48.01 -32.46
N HIS A 334 -49.67 49.08 -31.75
CA HIS A 334 -50.52 50.26 -31.64
C HIS A 334 -50.74 50.90 -33.02
N ALA A 335 -49.68 51.14 -33.78
CA ALA A 335 -49.78 51.70 -35.13
C ALA A 335 -50.52 50.76 -36.08
N TYR A 336 -50.33 49.45 -35.96
CA TYR A 336 -51.10 48.47 -36.71
C TYR A 336 -52.60 48.53 -36.38
N ALA A 337 -52.98 48.57 -35.10
CA ALA A 337 -54.38 48.72 -34.69
C ALA A 337 -55.01 49.99 -35.25
N ARG A 338 -54.29 51.13 -35.19
CA ARG A 338 -54.75 52.40 -35.74
C ARG A 338 -54.91 52.35 -37.26
N ALA A 339 -53.92 51.82 -37.97
CA ALA A 339 -53.98 51.70 -39.42
C ALA A 339 -55.08 50.73 -39.88
N VAL A 340 -55.38 49.68 -39.12
CA VAL A 340 -56.54 48.79 -39.37
C VAL A 340 -57.85 49.57 -39.28
N LEU A 341 -58.02 50.45 -38.28
CA LEU A 341 -59.20 51.32 -38.21
C LEU A 341 -59.25 52.35 -39.34
N ASP A 342 -58.16 53.05 -39.60
CA ASP A 342 -58.11 54.11 -40.61
C ASP A 342 -58.38 53.55 -42.03
N SER A 343 -58.01 52.28 -42.27
CA SER A 343 -58.26 51.56 -43.52
C SER A 343 -59.57 50.76 -43.54
N MET A 344 -60.45 50.88 -42.53
CA MET A 344 -61.64 50.03 -42.38
C MET A 344 -62.52 49.97 -43.63
N LEU A 345 -62.74 51.09 -44.31
CA LEU A 345 -63.60 51.15 -45.49
C LEU A 345 -63.03 50.35 -46.68
N ALA A 346 -61.72 50.13 -46.71
CA ALA A 346 -61.06 49.38 -47.78
C ALA A 346 -61.18 47.86 -47.61
N TRP A 347 -61.20 47.35 -46.37
CA TRP A 347 -61.19 45.91 -46.11
C TRP A 347 -62.52 45.34 -45.59
N LEU A 348 -63.33 46.16 -44.93
CA LEU A 348 -64.59 45.72 -44.30
C LEU A 348 -65.58 45.11 -45.32
N PRO A 349 -65.72 45.61 -46.57
CA PRO A 349 -66.58 44.99 -47.56
C PRO A 349 -66.10 43.60 -48.00
N SER A 350 -64.78 43.38 -48.08
CA SER A 350 -64.20 42.27 -48.84
C SER A 350 -63.72 41.10 -47.99
N ARG A 351 -63.26 41.31 -46.75
CA ARG A 351 -62.82 40.21 -45.85
C ARG A 351 -63.09 40.49 -44.36
N SER A 352 -62.99 39.45 -43.52
CA SER A 352 -62.92 39.60 -42.06
C SER A 352 -61.49 39.94 -41.61
N PRO A 353 -61.32 40.72 -40.54
CA PRO A 353 -59.99 40.99 -40.00
C PRO A 353 -59.41 39.70 -39.38
N SER A 354 -58.12 39.48 -39.57
CA SER A 354 -57.36 38.36 -39.01
C SER A 354 -57.37 38.40 -37.48
N LYS A 355 -57.08 37.27 -36.82
CA LYS A 355 -57.01 37.20 -35.35
C LYS A 355 -56.02 38.22 -34.76
N ALA A 356 -54.94 38.52 -35.48
CA ALA A 356 -53.97 39.53 -35.08
C ALA A 356 -54.54 40.95 -35.19
N ALA A 357 -55.26 41.28 -36.27
CA ALA A 357 -55.99 42.53 -36.42
C ALA A 357 -57.06 42.71 -35.33
N GLN A 358 -57.86 41.67 -35.08
CA GLN A 358 -58.85 41.66 -34.01
C GLN A 358 -58.21 41.91 -32.65
N ARG A 359 -57.13 41.18 -32.33
CA ARG A 359 -56.42 41.33 -31.05
C ARG A 359 -55.84 42.73 -30.90
N ALA A 360 -55.20 43.27 -31.94
CA ALA A 360 -54.63 44.62 -31.90
C ALA A 360 -55.71 45.68 -31.65
N LEU A 361 -56.87 45.57 -32.33
CA LEU A 361 -58.01 46.46 -32.09
C LEU A 361 -58.53 46.37 -30.65
N ILE A 362 -58.67 45.15 -30.11
CA ILE A 362 -59.17 44.93 -28.74
C ILE A 362 -58.17 45.44 -27.70
N GLU A 363 -56.88 45.12 -27.85
CA GLU A 363 -55.80 45.50 -26.93
C GLU A 363 -55.66 47.02 -26.85
N HIS A 364 -55.80 47.72 -27.97
CA HIS A 364 -55.66 49.17 -28.04
C HIS A 364 -56.99 49.94 -27.99
N ARG A 365 -58.12 49.28 -27.70
CA ARG A 365 -59.48 49.87 -27.83
C ARG A 365 -59.65 51.24 -27.15
N ALA A 366 -59.00 51.46 -26.00
CA ALA A 366 -59.10 52.71 -25.24
C ALA A 366 -58.31 53.88 -25.89
N GLU A 367 -57.34 53.55 -26.74
CA GLU A 367 -56.46 54.50 -27.43
C GLU A 367 -56.96 54.82 -28.85
N LEU A 368 -57.98 54.10 -29.34
CA LEU A 368 -58.51 54.26 -30.70
C LEU A 368 -59.44 55.49 -30.79
N PRO A 369 -59.46 56.21 -31.93
CA PRO A 369 -60.35 57.35 -32.11
C PRO A 369 -61.84 56.94 -32.04
N ARG A 370 -62.61 57.56 -31.14
CA ARG A 370 -64.05 57.30 -30.97
C ARG A 370 -64.84 57.42 -32.27
N GLN A 371 -64.50 58.38 -33.12
CA GLN A 371 -65.13 58.56 -34.42
C GLN A 371 -64.93 57.35 -35.34
N GLY A 372 -63.73 56.76 -35.35
CA GLY A 372 -63.44 55.54 -36.10
C GLY A 372 -64.27 54.36 -35.61
N ILE A 373 -64.37 54.17 -34.29
CA ILE A 373 -65.21 53.12 -33.67
C ILE A 373 -66.69 53.29 -34.02
N MET A 374 -67.22 54.51 -33.99
CA MET A 374 -68.62 54.77 -34.36
C MET A 374 -68.90 54.48 -35.84
N LEU A 375 -68.01 54.92 -36.74
CA LEU A 375 -68.12 54.66 -38.17
C LEU A 375 -68.01 53.16 -38.48
N PHE A 376 -67.10 52.45 -37.78
CA PHE A 376 -66.95 51.00 -37.87
C PHE A 376 -68.25 50.28 -37.48
N GLY A 377 -68.82 50.63 -36.32
CA GLY A 377 -70.09 50.06 -35.86
C GLY A 377 -71.26 50.35 -36.81
N GLY A 378 -71.36 51.58 -37.33
CA GLY A 378 -72.39 51.95 -38.29
C GLY A 378 -72.31 51.16 -39.61
N HIS A 379 -71.10 50.94 -40.13
CA HIS A 379 -70.91 50.15 -41.35
C HIS A 379 -71.22 48.67 -41.13
N ILE A 380 -70.81 48.10 -39.98
CA ILE A 380 -71.14 46.72 -39.62
C ILE A 380 -72.66 46.54 -39.50
N GLU A 381 -73.37 47.48 -38.88
CA GLU A 381 -74.83 47.43 -38.78
C GLU A 381 -75.51 47.45 -40.17
N MET A 382 -74.99 48.25 -41.10
CA MET A 382 -75.47 48.26 -42.49
C MET A 382 -75.21 46.92 -43.21
N MET A 383 -74.02 46.33 -43.05
CA MET A 383 -73.71 45.01 -43.61
C MET A 383 -74.53 43.90 -42.96
N ALA A 384 -74.79 44.00 -41.66
CA ALA A 384 -75.64 43.08 -40.92
C ALA A 384 -77.07 43.14 -41.47
N ALA A 385 -77.64 44.34 -41.67
CA ALA A 385 -78.98 44.50 -42.27
C ALA A 385 -79.09 43.84 -43.65
N ARG A 386 -78.08 44.03 -44.51
CA ARG A 386 -78.03 43.36 -45.83
C ARG A 386 -77.96 41.83 -45.71
N SER A 387 -77.27 41.32 -44.70
CA SER A 387 -77.12 39.88 -44.47
C SER A 387 -78.37 39.23 -43.90
N VAL A 388 -79.09 39.93 -43.01
CA VAL A 388 -80.43 39.51 -42.57
C VAL A 388 -81.38 39.41 -43.77
N ALA A 389 -81.34 40.40 -44.67
CA ALA A 389 -82.22 40.43 -45.84
C ALA A 389 -81.89 39.36 -46.89
N THR A 390 -80.62 39.00 -47.07
CA THR A 390 -80.16 38.11 -48.14
C THR A 390 -79.82 36.68 -47.68
N GLY A 391 -79.58 36.47 -46.39
CA GLY A 391 -79.11 35.20 -45.83
C GLY A 391 -77.65 34.86 -46.10
N VAL A 392 -76.88 35.74 -46.75
CA VAL A 392 -75.49 35.50 -47.15
C VAL A 392 -74.51 36.01 -46.09
N GLU A 393 -73.37 35.32 -45.90
CA GLU A 393 -72.28 35.70 -45.00
C GLU A 393 -72.65 35.90 -43.51
N LEU A 394 -73.73 35.25 -43.03
CA LEU A 394 -74.23 35.39 -41.65
C LEU A 394 -73.14 35.19 -40.58
N ARG A 395 -72.31 34.16 -40.69
CA ARG A 395 -71.21 33.88 -39.72
C ARG A 395 -70.15 34.97 -39.71
N ARG A 396 -69.80 35.51 -40.89
CA ARG A 396 -68.80 36.57 -41.06
C ARG A 396 -69.29 37.85 -40.38
N HIS A 397 -70.50 38.27 -40.70
CA HIS A 397 -71.08 39.49 -40.13
C HIS A 397 -71.41 39.34 -38.64
N ALA A 398 -71.77 38.13 -38.16
CA ALA A 398 -71.89 37.87 -36.73
C ALA A 398 -70.56 38.06 -35.98
N ALA A 399 -69.44 37.60 -36.56
CA ALA A 399 -68.11 37.82 -35.98
C ALA A 399 -67.73 39.31 -35.96
N LEU A 400 -68.05 40.06 -37.02
CA LEU A 400 -67.84 41.51 -37.06
C LEU A 400 -68.71 42.24 -36.02
N CYS A 401 -69.98 41.86 -35.83
CA CYS A 401 -70.83 42.40 -34.79
C CYS A 401 -70.29 42.12 -33.38
N ALA A 402 -69.73 40.94 -33.13
CA ALA A 402 -69.08 40.60 -31.86
C ALA A 402 -67.82 41.44 -31.62
N LEU A 403 -66.99 41.65 -32.65
CA LEU A 403 -65.84 42.55 -32.58
C LEU A 403 -66.27 43.99 -32.30
N SER A 404 -67.28 44.50 -33.01
CA SER A 404 -67.86 45.84 -32.79
C SER A 404 -68.30 46.03 -31.34
N ALA A 405 -69.02 45.05 -30.78
CA ALA A 405 -69.44 45.10 -29.38
C ALA A 405 -68.25 45.10 -28.41
N THR A 406 -67.19 44.35 -28.70
CA THR A 406 -65.95 44.31 -27.88
C THR A 406 -65.20 45.65 -27.90
N LEU A 407 -65.28 46.37 -29.01
CA LEU A 407 -64.75 47.73 -29.18
C LEU A 407 -65.71 48.82 -28.63
N GLU A 408 -66.78 48.42 -27.93
CA GLU A 408 -67.77 49.32 -27.31
C GLU A 408 -68.55 50.19 -28.31
N ALA A 409 -68.56 49.82 -29.60
CA ALA A 409 -69.52 50.37 -30.56
C ALA A 409 -70.90 49.78 -30.25
N LYS A 410 -71.88 50.65 -29.94
CA LYS A 410 -73.25 50.26 -29.60
C LYS A 410 -73.84 49.39 -30.74
N PRO A 411 -74.11 48.10 -30.53
CA PRO A 411 -74.65 47.24 -31.57
C PRO A 411 -76.08 47.65 -31.89
N GLY A 412 -76.44 47.68 -33.17
CA GLY A 412 -77.81 47.93 -33.60
C GLY A 412 -78.67 46.66 -33.62
N VAL A 413 -79.94 46.83 -34.01
CA VAL A 413 -80.94 45.75 -34.01
C VAL A 413 -80.57 44.67 -35.02
N ASN A 414 -79.96 45.02 -36.15
CA ASN A 414 -79.59 44.07 -37.19
C ASN A 414 -78.38 43.23 -36.78
N CYS A 415 -77.41 43.78 -36.06
CA CYS A 415 -76.32 42.99 -35.49
C CYS A 415 -76.82 41.89 -34.55
N ALA A 416 -77.80 42.19 -33.68
CA ALA A 416 -78.40 41.19 -32.80
C ALA A 416 -79.13 40.09 -33.61
N ALA A 417 -79.84 40.48 -34.67
CA ALA A 417 -80.53 39.55 -35.57
C ALA A 417 -79.56 38.63 -36.33
N VAL A 418 -78.46 39.17 -36.89
CA VAL A 418 -77.43 38.37 -37.58
C VAL A 418 -76.75 37.39 -36.64
N VAL A 419 -76.41 37.79 -35.41
CA VAL A 419 -75.79 36.89 -34.42
C VAL A 419 -76.72 35.72 -34.07
N LYS A 420 -78.03 35.98 -33.97
CA LYS A 420 -79.03 34.91 -33.76
C LYS A 420 -79.10 33.97 -34.97
N LEU A 421 -79.30 34.51 -36.17
CA LEU A 421 -79.41 33.73 -37.41
C LEU A 421 -78.14 32.92 -37.71
N ALA A 422 -76.95 33.46 -37.44
CA ALA A 422 -75.69 32.76 -37.65
C ALA A 422 -75.50 31.53 -36.75
N ARG A 423 -76.16 31.47 -35.59
CA ARG A 423 -76.17 30.30 -34.69
C ARG A 423 -77.12 29.21 -35.15
N GLU A 424 -78.20 29.60 -35.83
CA GLU A 424 -79.21 28.71 -36.38
C GLU A 424 -78.84 28.19 -37.78
N ALA A 425 -77.91 28.87 -38.47
CA ALA A 425 -77.40 28.46 -39.77
C ALA A 425 -76.47 27.23 -39.67
N PRO A 426 -76.81 26.11 -40.36
CA PRO A 426 -76.07 24.84 -40.30
C PRO A 426 -74.60 24.95 -40.73
#